data_AF-A0A176YHM7-F1
#
_entry.id   AF-A0A176YHM7-F1
#
_cell.length_a   1.000
_cell.length_b   1.000
_cell.length_c   1.000
_cell.angle_alpha   90.00
_cell.angle_beta   90.00
_cell.angle_gamma   90.00
#
_symmetry.space_group_name_H-M   'P 1'
#
loop_
_entity.id
_entity.type
_entity.pdbx_description
1 polymer ?
#
loop_
_entity_poly.entity_id
_entity_poly.type
_entity_poly.pdbx_seq_one_letter_code
_entity_poly.pdbx_strand_id
1 'polypeptide(L)'
;MRTERIALGVALAIGGIVAPGAAFAQEYRGTMEQQMACTPDVWRLCSDQIPDRNRIVACLQQNTQLLSSGCRAVFQSNNQAQPQQPVPRNRAAPPPRYNAPPPPQPRYYDEDY
;
A
#
# COMPACT_ATOMS: atom_id res chain seq x y z
N MET A 1 -48.45 36.17 -3.97
CA MET A 1 -48.79 35.47 -2.71
C MET A 1 -49.98 34.56 -2.96
N ARG A 2 -49.76 33.23 -2.86
CA ARG A 2 -50.70 32.16 -2.47
C ARG A 2 -50.07 30.81 -2.87
N THR A 3 -49.07 30.46 -2.09
CA THR A 3 -48.46 29.14 -1.97
C THR A 3 -49.42 28.23 -1.22
N GLU A 4 -50.08 27.30 -1.90
CA GLU A 4 -50.77 26.13 -1.33
C GLU A 4 -50.81 25.08 -2.45
N ARG A 5 -50.38 23.82 -2.33
CA ARG A 5 -50.36 22.89 -1.21
C ARG A 5 -49.21 21.91 -1.40
N ILE A 6 -48.48 21.69 -0.31
CA ILE A 6 -47.52 20.61 -0.13
C ILE A 6 -48.29 19.30 -0.28
N ALA A 7 -48.12 18.62 -1.42
CA ALA A 7 -48.48 17.22 -1.54
C ALA A 7 -47.28 16.40 -1.05
N LEU A 8 -47.38 15.94 0.19
CA LEU A 8 -46.55 14.89 0.77
C LEU A 8 -46.67 13.63 -0.10
N GLY A 9 -45.73 13.46 -1.03
CA GLY A 9 -45.54 12.24 -1.82
C GLY A 9 -44.25 11.55 -1.40
N VAL A 10 -44.36 10.59 -0.49
CA VAL A 10 -43.27 9.68 -0.13
C VAL A 10 -42.89 8.88 -1.38
N ALA A 11 -41.69 9.12 -1.92
CA ALA A 11 -41.06 8.24 -2.90
C ALA A 11 -39.80 7.64 -2.27
N LEU A 12 -39.99 6.52 -1.57
CA LEU A 12 -38.96 5.54 -1.28
C LEU A 12 -38.48 4.93 -2.60
N ALA A 13 -37.48 5.54 -3.24
CA ALA A 13 -36.72 4.89 -4.30
C ALA A 13 -35.46 4.29 -3.70
N ILE A 14 -35.61 3.05 -3.25
CA ILE A 14 -34.50 2.15 -2.92
C ILE A 14 -33.78 1.86 -4.23
N GLY A 15 -32.62 2.50 -4.43
CA GLY A 15 -31.74 2.31 -5.57
C GLY A 15 -30.29 2.12 -5.11
N GLY A 16 -30.02 1.06 -4.35
CA GLY A 16 -28.67 0.46 -4.31
C GLY A 16 -28.39 -0.13 -5.69
N ILE A 17 -27.22 0.04 -6.30
CA ILE A 17 -25.95 -0.49 -5.83
C ILE A 17 -24.85 0.54 -6.12
N VAL A 18 -24.40 1.28 -5.10
CA VAL A 18 -23.08 1.91 -5.15
C VAL A 18 -22.10 0.81 -4.75
N ALA A 19 -21.47 0.15 -5.72
CA ALA A 19 -20.39 -0.77 -5.43
C ALA A 19 -19.25 0.05 -4.78
N PRO A 20 -18.88 -0.19 -3.51
CA PRO A 20 -17.65 0.39 -3.00
C PRO A 20 -16.53 -0.27 -3.78
N GLY A 21 -15.92 0.46 -4.70
CA GLY A 21 -14.63 0.07 -5.24
C GLY A 21 -13.72 -0.10 -4.05
N ALA A 22 -13.36 -1.34 -3.74
CA ALA A 22 -12.33 -1.64 -2.76
C ALA A 22 -11.03 -1.07 -3.33
N ALA A 23 -10.80 0.21 -3.04
CA ALA A 23 -9.48 0.79 -3.12
C ALA A 23 -8.68 0.03 -2.07
N PHE A 24 -7.94 -0.99 -2.52
CA PHE A 24 -6.85 -1.55 -1.75
C PHE A 24 -5.84 -0.41 -1.63
N ALA A 25 -6.03 0.44 -0.61
CA ALA A 25 -4.98 1.25 -0.06
C ALA A 25 -3.98 0.25 0.48
N GLN A 26 -3.07 -0.18 -0.39
CA GLN A 26 -1.96 -1.03 -0.02
C GLN A 26 -1.15 -0.18 0.93
N GLU A 27 -1.41 -0.38 2.22
CA GLU A 27 -0.82 0.42 3.27
C GLU A 27 0.68 0.27 3.12
N TYR A 28 1.31 1.34 2.66
CA TYR A 28 2.67 1.33 2.15
C TYR A 28 3.64 1.28 3.34
N ARG A 29 3.62 0.15 4.04
CA ARG A 29 4.42 -0.08 5.25
C ARG A 29 5.84 -0.52 4.91
N GLY A 30 6.18 -0.56 3.62
CA GLY A 30 7.39 -1.16 3.10
C GLY A 30 7.41 -2.68 3.31
N THR A 31 8.21 -3.41 2.52
CA THR A 31 8.38 -4.85 2.75
C THR A 31 9.10 -5.11 4.07
N MET A 32 9.05 -6.33 4.59
CA MET A 32 9.85 -6.68 5.77
C MET A 32 11.34 -6.45 5.51
N GLU A 33 11.82 -6.71 4.29
CA GLU A 33 13.22 -6.46 3.90
C GLU A 33 13.57 -4.96 3.96
N GLN A 34 12.64 -4.10 3.56
CA GLN A 34 12.83 -2.66 3.64
C GLN A 34 12.89 -2.16 5.09
N GLN A 35 12.05 -2.72 5.97
CA GLN A 35 12.05 -2.36 7.39
C GLN A 35 13.37 -2.77 8.05
N MET A 36 13.85 -3.99 7.83
CA MET A 36 15.13 -4.45 8.40
C MET A 36 16.33 -3.64 7.90
N ALA A 37 16.32 -3.19 6.63
CA ALA A 37 17.35 -2.32 6.11
C ALA A 37 17.41 -0.96 6.82
N CYS A 38 16.26 -0.45 7.27
CA CYS A 38 16.14 0.83 7.97
C CYS A 38 16.24 0.73 9.50
N THR A 39 16.06 -0.45 10.09
CA THR A 39 16.18 -0.68 11.54
C THR A 39 17.43 -0.04 12.17
N PRO A 40 18.67 -0.26 11.69
CA PRO A 40 19.85 0.33 12.33
C PRO A 40 19.86 1.86 12.27
N ASP A 41 19.29 2.47 11.22
CA ASP A 41 19.18 3.92 11.10
C ASP A 41 18.09 4.50 12.00
N VAL A 42 16.97 3.79 12.19
CA VAL A 42 15.92 4.18 13.15
C VAL A 42 16.49 4.27 14.56
N TRP A 43 17.21 3.23 15.00
CA TRP A 43 17.79 3.22 16.35
C TRP A 43 18.85 4.30 16.56
N ARG A 44 19.64 4.62 15.54
CA ARG A 44 20.73 5.60 15.64
C ARG A 44 20.27 7.05 15.49
N LEU A 45 19.32 7.32 14.60
CA LEU A 45 18.92 8.67 14.22
C LEU A 45 17.54 9.09 14.75
N CYS A 46 16.63 8.12 14.93
CA CYS A 46 15.20 8.38 15.13
C CYS A 46 14.60 7.62 16.33
N SER A 47 15.42 7.23 17.31
CA SER A 47 15.00 6.41 18.45
C SER A 47 13.93 7.09 19.31
N ASP A 48 13.95 8.42 19.39
CA ASP A 48 12.94 9.24 20.07
C ASP A 48 11.53 9.09 19.46
N GLN A 49 11.45 8.67 18.20
CA GLN A 49 10.18 8.57 17.47
C GLN A 49 9.49 7.21 17.64
N ILE A 50 10.15 6.25 18.28
CA ILE A 50 9.55 4.95 18.61
C ILE A 50 8.49 5.19 19.71
N PRO A 51 7.27 4.62 19.59
CA PRO A 51 6.81 3.60 18.64
C PRO A 51 6.02 4.15 17.43
N ASP A 52 5.99 5.46 17.21
CA ASP A 52 5.20 6.09 16.15
C ASP A 52 5.85 5.91 14.77
N ARG A 53 5.33 4.96 14.00
CA ARG A 53 5.81 4.65 12.64
C ARG A 53 5.80 5.87 11.71
N ASN A 54 4.77 6.73 11.77
CA ASN A 54 4.68 7.88 10.88
C ASN A 54 5.77 8.90 11.19
N ARG A 55 6.04 9.13 12.48
CA ARG A 55 7.13 10.00 12.92
C ARG A 55 8.50 9.42 12.59
N ILE A 56 8.67 8.10 12.69
CA ILE A 56 9.91 7.42 12.26
C ILE A 56 10.15 7.64 10.77
N VAL A 57 9.15 7.42 9.91
CA VAL A 57 9.29 7.63 8.46
C VAL A 57 9.63 9.09 8.15
N ALA A 58 8.97 10.05 8.80
CA ALA A 58 9.28 11.46 8.64
C ALA A 58 10.71 11.81 9.08
N CYS A 59 11.17 11.25 10.21
CA CYS A 59 12.54 11.44 10.69
C CYS A 59 13.59 10.84 9.74
N LEU A 60 13.36 9.63 9.23
CA LEU A 60 14.24 9.01 8.23
C LEU A 60 14.29 9.84 6.94
N GLN A 61 13.14 10.38 6.50
CA GLN A 61 13.06 11.23 5.32
C GLN A 61 13.83 12.55 5.49
N GLN A 62 13.78 13.16 6.68
CA GLN A 62 14.59 14.34 7.00
C GLN A 62 16.09 14.02 7.06
N ASN A 63 16.45 12.81 7.47
CA ASN A 63 17.83 12.37 7.62
C ASN A 63 18.35 11.52 6.45
N THR A 64 17.76 11.65 5.25
CA THR A 64 18.08 10.80 4.08
C THR A 64 19.59 10.74 3.74
N GLN A 65 20.32 11.84 3.97
CA GLN A 65 21.77 11.94 3.74
C GLN A 65 22.60 11.11 4.75
N LEU A 66 22.08 10.93 5.96
CA LEU A 66 22.72 10.22 7.06
C LEU A 66 22.31 8.74 7.12
N LEU A 67 21.32 8.32 6.33
CA LEU A 67 20.91 6.91 6.23
C LEU A 67 22.03 6.04 5.68
N SER A 68 22.03 4.77 6.08
CA SER A 68 22.82 3.72 5.44
C SER A 68 22.44 3.58 3.95
N SER A 69 23.35 3.00 3.16
CA SER A 69 23.10 2.75 1.73
C SER A 69 21.85 1.88 1.51
N GLY A 70 21.64 0.87 2.36
CA GLY A 70 20.47 -0.01 2.30
C GLY A 70 19.15 0.74 2.54
N CYS A 71 19.05 1.49 3.64
CA CYS A 71 17.83 2.25 3.92
C CYS A 71 17.60 3.37 2.89
N ARG A 72 18.65 4.04 2.42
CA ARG A 72 18.53 5.07 1.39
C ARG A 72 17.98 4.51 0.07
N ALA A 73 18.40 3.30 -0.32
CA ALA A 73 17.89 2.62 -1.50
C ALA A 73 16.38 2.32 -1.39
N VAL A 74 15.87 2.03 -0.19
CA VAL A 74 14.42 1.89 0.07
C VAL A 74 13.68 3.17 -0.29
N PHE A 75 14.12 4.31 0.24
CA PHE A 75 13.48 5.60 -0.02
C PHE A 75 13.59 6.02 -1.50
N GLN A 76 14.71 5.73 -2.16
CA GLN A 76 14.89 5.98 -3.59
C GLN A 76 13.96 5.09 -4.43
N SER A 77 13.88 3.79 -4.14
CA SER A 77 13.03 2.84 -4.86
C SER A 77 11.55 3.18 -4.71
N ASN A 78 11.15 3.62 -3.52
CA ASN A 78 9.78 4.03 -3.24
C ASN A 78 9.40 5.35 -3.94
N ASN A 79 10.35 6.28 -4.11
CA ASN A 79 10.15 7.49 -4.92
C ASN A 79 10.03 7.16 -6.42
N GLN A 80 10.81 6.19 -6.90
CA GLN A 80 10.78 5.70 -8.28
C GLN A 80 9.52 4.86 -8.59
N ALA A 81 8.89 4.27 -7.57
CA ALA A 81 7.62 3.54 -7.69
C ALA A 81 6.38 4.45 -7.64
N GLN A 82 6.55 5.78 -7.46
CA GLN A 82 5.47 6.75 -7.65
C GLN A 82 5.76 7.71 -8.82
N PRO A 83 5.65 7.26 -10.08
CA PRO A 83 4.64 7.85 -10.92
C PRO A 83 3.31 7.30 -10.41
N GLN A 84 2.36 8.17 -10.07
CA GLN A 84 0.95 7.83 -10.27
C GLN A 84 0.84 7.43 -11.74
N GLN A 85 1.12 6.17 -12.10
CA GLN A 85 0.94 5.72 -13.47
C GLN A 85 -0.58 5.75 -13.66
N PRO A 86 -1.12 6.64 -14.51
CA PRO A 86 -2.48 6.46 -14.96
C PRO A 86 -2.46 5.13 -15.69
N VAL A 87 -3.03 4.10 -15.07
CA VAL A 87 -3.24 2.79 -15.70
C VAL A 87 -3.85 3.06 -17.08
N PRO A 88 -3.14 2.77 -18.19
CA PRO A 88 -3.72 2.97 -19.50
C PRO A 88 -4.95 2.07 -19.59
N ARG A 89 -6.12 2.69 -19.72
CA ARG A 89 -7.46 2.08 -19.61
C ARG A 89 -7.74 0.97 -20.64
N ASN A 90 -6.78 0.66 -21.51
CA ASN A 90 -6.95 -0.20 -22.69
C ASN A 90 -6.17 -1.52 -22.66
N ARG A 91 -5.67 -1.99 -21.51
CA ARG A 91 -5.23 -3.38 -21.38
C ARG A 91 -6.32 -4.20 -20.69
N ALA A 92 -7.16 -4.85 -21.49
CA ALA A 92 -7.97 -5.96 -21.01
C ALA A 92 -7.01 -7.03 -20.45
N ALA A 93 -7.18 -7.38 -19.17
CA ALA A 93 -6.36 -8.40 -18.54
C ALA A 93 -6.51 -9.73 -19.29
N PRO A 94 -5.42 -10.48 -19.55
CA PRO A 94 -5.54 -11.83 -20.10
C PRO A 94 -6.30 -12.73 -19.12
N PRO A 95 -7.12 -13.68 -19.60
CA PRO A 95 -7.91 -14.55 -18.75
C PRO A 95 -7.01 -15.41 -17.84
N PRO A 96 -7.42 -15.69 -16.59
CA PRO A 96 -6.65 -16.53 -15.68
C PRO A 96 -6.52 -17.94 -16.26
N ARG A 97 -5.29 -18.43 -16.44
CA ARG A 97 -5.01 -19.80 -16.85
C ARG A 97 -5.19 -20.74 -15.66
N TYR A 98 -6.43 -21.20 -15.44
CA TYR A 98 -6.79 -22.10 -14.35
C TYR A 98 -6.20 -23.52 -14.46
N ASN A 99 -5.52 -23.84 -15.57
CA ASN A 99 -5.02 -25.19 -15.87
C ASN A 99 -3.48 -25.32 -15.78
N ALA A 100 -2.78 -24.38 -15.12
CA ALA A 100 -1.35 -24.54 -14.90
C ALA A 100 -1.10 -25.55 -13.76
N PRO A 101 -0.24 -26.57 -13.95
CA PRO A 101 0.20 -27.44 -12.86
C PRO A 101 0.84 -26.61 -11.74
N PRO A 102 0.63 -26.96 -10.46
CA PRO A 102 1.30 -26.27 -9.35
C PRO A 102 2.83 -26.36 -9.51
N PRO A 103 3.57 -25.28 -9.19
CA PRO A 103 5.02 -25.31 -9.26
C PRO A 103 5.58 -26.39 -8.32
N PRO A 104 6.66 -27.10 -8.72
CA PRO A 104 7.30 -28.08 -7.85
C PRO A 104 7.79 -27.39 -6.57
N GLN A 105 7.45 -27.98 -5.43
CA GLN A 105 7.83 -27.44 -4.12
C GLN A 105 9.34 -27.62 -3.92
N PRO A 106 10.09 -26.61 -3.43
CA PRO A 106 11.49 -26.78 -3.09
C PRO A 106 11.61 -27.79 -1.95
N ARG A 107 12.37 -28.88 -2.16
CA ARG A 107 12.78 -29.75 -1.06
C ARG A 107 13.84 -29.01 -0.25
N TYR A 108 13.41 -28.44 0.87
CA TYR A 108 14.30 -27.98 1.92
C TYR A 108 15.01 -29.21 2.49
N TYR A 109 16.30 -29.37 2.19
CA TYR A 109 17.11 -30.44 2.75
C TYR A 109 17.30 -30.17 4.25
N ASP A 110 16.91 -31.16 5.05
CA ASP A 110 17.32 -31.31 6.44
C ASP A 110 18.75 -31.87 6.40
N GLU A 111 19.74 -30.98 6.49
CA GLU A 111 21.15 -31.32 6.72
C GLU A 111 21.57 -30.63 8.02
N ASP A 112 21.38 -31.28 9.18
CA ASP A 112 22.36 -31.37 10.28
C ASP A 112 21.78 -32.21 11.47
N TYR A 113 22.13 -33.50 11.54
CA TYR A 113 22.22 -34.26 12.80
C TYR A 113 23.20 -35.44 12.68
#